data_AF-A0A850WCF2-F1
#
_entry.id   AF-A0A850WCF2-F1
#
_cell.length_a   1.000
_cell.length_b   1.000
_cell.length_c   1.000
_cell.angle_alpha   90.00
_cell.angle_beta   90.00
_cell.angle_gamma   90.00
#
_symmetry.space_group_name_H-M   'P 1'
#
loop_
_entity.id
_entity.type
_entity.pdbx_description
1 polymer ?
#
loop_
_entity_poly.entity_id
_entity_poly.type
_entity_poly.pdbx_seq_one_letter_code
_entity_poly.pdbx_strand_id
1 'polypeptide(L)'
;RLSERNCIEIVTKLIAEKQLEVVHTLDGKEYVTPAQISREIRDELHVCGGRVNIVDLQQVINVDLLHIENRANDIIKSEKTIQLVLGQLINESYLDQLAEEINDKLQETGQVTISELCKAYDLPGDFLIQALSRRLGRIIHGQLDQENRGVIFTEAFVSRHRARIRGLFTAITRPTPISNLISRYGFQEHLLYSVLEELVNTGRLKGTVVGGRQDKAVFVPDIYARTQSNWVDSFFKQNGYLEFDALYRLGIPDPAGYIRKRYKSTQLLFLRAACVGQEIVDQVEASVEEAISSGNWIDVATLLPSSLSVEDVGILLQQVMRTLNKNSSSLVFSDTIVVSEKFLSSCADLFSDMMQQKAEKEMKNNPVNLITEEDLKQASGLENSYANKKDKKDERRKKAT
;
A
#
# COMPACT_ATOMS: atom_id res chain seq x y z
N ARG A 1 31.07 -80.35 -41.87
CA ARG A 1 30.19 -79.16 -41.97
C ARG A 1 28.95 -79.47 -41.17
N LEU A 2 28.68 -78.74 -40.08
CA LEU A 2 27.43 -78.88 -39.33
C LEU A 2 26.29 -78.30 -40.18
N SER A 3 25.17 -79.02 -40.26
CA SER A 3 23.94 -78.47 -40.83
C SER A 3 23.29 -77.52 -39.83
N GLU A 4 22.58 -76.51 -40.33
CA GLU A 4 21.86 -75.52 -39.52
C GLU A 4 20.93 -76.19 -38.48
N ARG A 5 20.25 -77.27 -38.90
CA ARG A 5 19.40 -78.09 -38.03
C ARG A 5 20.16 -78.73 -36.86
N ASN A 6 21.38 -79.22 -37.10
CA ASN A 6 22.20 -79.80 -36.04
C ASN A 6 22.70 -78.71 -35.07
N CYS A 7 23.00 -77.50 -35.56
CA CYS A 7 23.37 -76.38 -34.71
C CYS A 7 22.21 -75.95 -33.79
N ILE A 8 20.98 -75.89 -34.32
CA ILE A 8 19.77 -75.56 -33.55
C ILE A 8 19.53 -76.61 -32.46
N GLU A 9 19.63 -77.90 -32.79
CA GLU A 9 19.45 -78.99 -31.80
C GLU A 9 20.51 -78.97 -30.69
N ILE A 10 21.77 -78.64 -31.01
CA ILE A 10 22.85 -78.49 -30.01
C ILE A 10 22.57 -77.30 -29.10
N VAL A 11 22.23 -76.14 -29.66
CA VAL A 11 21.89 -74.93 -28.88
C VAL A 11 20.68 -75.18 -27.99
N THR A 12 19.66 -75.87 -28.50
CA THR A 12 18.45 -76.21 -27.73
C THR A 12 18.77 -77.13 -26.55
N LYS A 13 19.65 -78.13 -26.75
CA LYS A 13 20.14 -78.99 -25.66
C LYS A 13 20.95 -78.22 -24.62
N LEU A 14 21.82 -77.30 -25.04
CA LEU A 14 22.61 -76.46 -24.13
C LEU A 14 21.75 -75.50 -23.31
N ILE A 15 20.66 -74.97 -23.88
CA ILE A 15 19.65 -74.17 -23.16
C ILE A 15 18.91 -75.06 -22.14
N ALA A 16 18.49 -76.26 -22.54
CA ALA A 16 17.77 -77.19 -21.67
C ALA A 16 18.61 -77.65 -20.47
N GLU A 17 19.93 -77.81 -20.66
CA GLU A 17 20.89 -78.13 -19.60
C GLU A 17 21.34 -76.90 -18.78
N LYS A 18 20.76 -75.71 -19.03
CA LYS A 18 21.12 -74.41 -18.41
C LYS A 18 22.60 -74.05 -18.55
N GLN A 19 23.29 -74.59 -19.54
CA GLN A 19 24.70 -74.27 -19.82
C GLN A 19 24.84 -73.03 -20.71
N LEU A 20 23.75 -72.60 -21.37
CA LEU A 20 23.73 -71.44 -22.24
C LEU A 20 22.44 -70.61 -22.02
N GLU A 21 22.60 -69.34 -21.66
CA GLU A 21 21.50 -68.37 -21.57
C GLU A 21 21.52 -67.50 -22.84
N VAL A 22 20.55 -67.68 -23.72
CA VAL A 22 20.40 -66.93 -24.98
C VAL A 22 18.94 -66.55 -25.19
N VAL A 23 18.75 -65.38 -25.80
CA VAL A 23 17.45 -64.81 -26.15
C VAL A 23 17.29 -64.86 -27.66
N HIS A 24 16.08 -65.10 -28.15
CA HIS A 24 15.79 -65.01 -29.57
C HIS A 24 15.52 -63.56 -29.99
N THR A 25 15.96 -63.18 -31.19
CA THR A 25 15.51 -61.94 -31.82
C THR A 25 14.02 -62.02 -32.18
N LEU A 26 13.36 -60.87 -32.33
CA LEU A 26 11.93 -60.80 -32.68
C LEU A 26 11.63 -61.46 -34.04
N ASP A 27 12.63 -61.49 -34.94
CA ASP A 27 12.55 -62.19 -36.23
C ASP A 27 12.79 -63.71 -36.13
N GLY A 28 13.17 -64.22 -34.96
CA GLY A 28 13.43 -65.64 -34.68
C GLY A 28 14.67 -66.22 -35.37
N LYS A 29 15.48 -65.39 -36.03
CA LYS A 29 16.62 -65.81 -36.87
C LYS A 29 17.92 -65.94 -36.11
N GLU A 30 18.07 -65.23 -34.99
CA GLU A 30 19.34 -65.11 -34.29
C GLU A 30 19.18 -65.36 -32.78
N TYR A 31 20.25 -65.88 -32.18
CA TYR A 31 20.39 -66.06 -30.74
C TYR A 31 21.34 -65.00 -30.20
N VAL A 32 20.86 -64.16 -29.30
CA VAL A 32 21.64 -63.08 -28.68
C VAL A 32 21.94 -63.46 -27.23
N THR A 33 23.21 -63.33 -26.83
CA THR A 33 23.59 -63.54 -25.43
C THR A 33 23.27 -62.30 -24.60
N PRO A 34 22.93 -62.45 -23.31
CA PRO A 34 22.80 -61.35 -22.37
C PRO A 34 23.95 -60.33 -22.38
N ALA A 35 25.18 -60.82 -22.47
CA ALA A 35 26.38 -59.97 -22.50
C ALA A 35 26.46 -59.11 -23.77
N GLN A 36 26.00 -59.67 -24.89
CA GLN A 36 25.92 -58.95 -26.16
C GLN A 36 24.83 -57.87 -26.11
N ILE A 37 23.65 -58.17 -25.54
CA ILE A 37 22.59 -57.17 -25.32
C ILE A 37 23.12 -56.02 -24.45
N SER A 38 23.85 -56.31 -23.36
CA SER A 38 24.43 -55.26 -22.52
C SER A 38 25.49 -54.43 -23.25
N ARG A 39 26.24 -55.03 -24.18
CA ARG A 39 27.22 -54.30 -25.00
C ARG A 39 26.52 -53.39 -25.99
N GLU A 40 25.52 -53.89 -26.71
CA GLU A 40 24.75 -53.13 -27.68
C GLU A 40 23.99 -51.96 -27.02
N ILE A 41 23.39 -52.16 -25.84
CA ILE A 41 22.77 -51.06 -25.09
C ILE A 41 23.79 -49.95 -24.77
N ARG A 42 25.03 -50.30 -24.41
CA ARG A 42 26.09 -49.29 -24.14
C ARG A 42 26.56 -48.61 -25.41
N ASP A 43 26.78 -49.37 -26.48
CA ASP A 43 27.25 -48.86 -27.75
C ASP A 43 26.21 -47.89 -28.34
N GLU A 44 24.92 -48.26 -28.32
CA GLU A 44 23.82 -47.39 -28.74
C GLU A 44 23.66 -46.16 -27.84
N LEU A 45 23.78 -46.31 -26.52
CA LEU A 45 23.77 -45.16 -25.61
C LEU A 45 24.91 -44.18 -25.92
N HIS A 46 26.09 -44.67 -26.29
CA HIS A 46 27.21 -43.83 -26.69
C HIS A 46 26.99 -43.18 -28.07
N VAL A 47 26.48 -43.93 -29.05
CA VAL A 47 26.19 -43.44 -30.41
C VAL A 47 25.11 -42.36 -30.40
N CYS A 48 24.07 -42.52 -29.58
CA CYS A 48 23.01 -41.54 -29.39
C CYS A 48 23.40 -40.35 -28.49
N GLY A 49 24.68 -40.18 -28.16
CA GLY A 49 25.15 -39.03 -27.38
C GLY A 49 24.75 -39.06 -25.90
N GLY A 50 24.44 -40.24 -25.36
CA GLY A 50 24.18 -40.45 -23.94
C GLY A 50 22.71 -40.37 -23.51
N ARG A 51 21.74 -40.30 -24.44
CA ARG A 51 20.31 -40.43 -24.15
C ARG A 51 19.62 -41.34 -25.16
N VAL A 52 18.90 -42.36 -24.70
CA VAL A 52 18.15 -43.28 -25.58
C VAL A 52 16.89 -43.81 -24.91
N ASN A 53 15.80 -43.95 -25.67
CA ASN A 53 14.56 -44.56 -25.18
C ASN A 53 14.66 -46.10 -25.25
N ILE A 54 14.16 -46.80 -24.24
CA ILE A 54 14.14 -48.28 -24.23
C ILE A 54 13.34 -48.84 -25.42
N VAL A 55 12.27 -48.15 -25.86
CA VAL A 55 11.49 -48.58 -27.03
C VAL A 55 12.30 -48.49 -28.32
N ASP A 56 13.15 -47.47 -28.45
CA ASP A 56 14.03 -47.31 -29.61
C ASP A 56 15.13 -48.38 -29.58
N LEU A 57 15.66 -48.70 -28.39
CA LEU A 57 16.60 -49.81 -28.21
C LEU A 57 16.00 -51.15 -28.65
N GLN A 58 14.70 -51.36 -28.41
CA GLN A 58 13.99 -52.56 -28.87
C GLN A 58 14.03 -52.72 -30.39
N GLN A 59 13.86 -51.62 -31.13
CA GLN A 59 13.87 -51.63 -32.59
C GLN A 59 15.28 -51.83 -33.16
N VAL A 60 16.28 -51.22 -32.53
CA VAL A 60 17.68 -51.29 -33.00
C VAL A 60 18.31 -52.65 -32.68
N ILE A 61 18.11 -53.15 -31.46
CA ILE A 61 18.67 -54.43 -30.98
C ILE A 61 17.83 -55.64 -31.46
N ASN A 62 16.58 -55.40 -31.87
CA ASN A 62 15.65 -56.43 -32.37
C ASN A 62 15.39 -57.58 -31.37
N VAL A 63 15.36 -57.26 -30.07
CA VAL A 63 15.08 -58.18 -28.96
C VAL A 63 13.84 -57.72 -28.21
N ASP A 64 13.10 -58.64 -27.60
CA ASP A 64 11.90 -58.30 -26.83
C ASP A 64 12.16 -57.32 -25.68
N LEU A 65 11.17 -56.43 -25.45
CA LEU A 65 11.27 -55.31 -24.51
C LEU A 65 11.61 -55.78 -23.08
N LEU A 66 11.04 -56.91 -22.65
CA LEU A 66 11.26 -57.46 -21.32
C LEU A 66 12.73 -57.78 -21.06
N HIS A 67 13.43 -58.31 -22.06
CA HIS A 67 14.84 -58.65 -21.92
C HIS A 67 15.72 -57.39 -21.91
N ILE A 68 15.36 -56.37 -22.70
CA ILE A 68 16.08 -55.09 -22.71
C ILE A 68 15.87 -54.35 -21.39
N GLU A 69 14.64 -54.27 -20.86
CA GLU A 69 14.35 -53.63 -19.58
C GLU A 69 15.09 -54.31 -18.41
N ASN A 70 15.10 -55.64 -18.36
CA ASN A 70 15.82 -56.38 -17.33
C ASN A 70 17.33 -56.08 -17.39
N ARG A 71 17.93 -56.07 -18.60
CA ARG A 71 19.35 -55.77 -18.78
C ARG A 71 19.69 -54.30 -18.54
N ALA A 72 18.83 -53.37 -18.92
CA ALA A 72 18.97 -51.96 -18.60
C ALA A 72 18.99 -51.75 -17.07
N ASN A 73 18.11 -52.41 -16.33
CA ASN A 73 18.10 -52.39 -14.87
C ASN A 73 19.36 -53.00 -14.24
N ASP A 74 19.91 -54.07 -14.83
CA ASP A 74 21.20 -54.63 -14.39
C ASP A 74 22.35 -53.65 -14.63
N ILE A 75 22.36 -52.98 -15.79
CA ILE A 75 23.38 -51.97 -16.14
C ILE A 75 23.37 -50.81 -15.13
N ILE A 76 22.20 -50.29 -14.77
CA ILE A 76 22.06 -49.19 -13.79
C ILE A 76 22.57 -49.59 -12.40
N LYS A 77 22.40 -50.86 -12.02
CA LYS A 77 22.96 -51.38 -10.76
C LYS A 77 24.49 -51.48 -10.81
N SER A 78 25.05 -51.84 -11.97
CA SER A 78 26.50 -51.93 -12.15
C SER A 78 27.19 -50.58 -12.35
N GLU A 79 26.53 -49.64 -13.02
CA GLU A 79 27.09 -48.37 -13.47
C GLU A 79 26.24 -47.20 -12.93
N LYS A 80 26.76 -46.51 -11.90
CA LYS A 80 26.07 -45.38 -11.27
C LYS A 80 25.95 -44.13 -12.17
N THR A 81 26.66 -44.12 -13.29
CA THR A 81 26.69 -43.03 -14.27
C THR A 81 25.44 -43.03 -15.16
N ILE A 82 24.73 -44.16 -15.26
CA ILE A 82 23.54 -44.30 -16.09
C ILE A 82 22.29 -44.28 -15.21
N GLN A 83 21.29 -43.49 -15.61
CA GLN A 83 20.03 -43.34 -14.90
C GLN A 83 18.86 -43.63 -15.84
N LEU A 84 17.80 -44.25 -15.31
CA LEU A 84 16.56 -44.49 -16.03
C LEU A 84 15.49 -43.49 -15.59
N VAL A 85 14.95 -42.73 -16.54
CA VAL A 85 13.93 -41.71 -16.30
C VAL A 85 12.84 -41.85 -17.36
N LEU A 86 11.59 -42.12 -16.95
CA LEU A 86 10.43 -42.27 -17.86
C LEU A 86 10.68 -43.22 -19.06
N GLY A 87 11.41 -44.31 -18.85
CA GLY A 87 11.75 -45.25 -19.93
C GLY A 87 12.92 -44.81 -20.82
N GLN A 88 13.66 -43.77 -20.44
CA GLN A 88 14.85 -43.28 -21.13
C GLN A 88 16.10 -43.54 -20.30
N LEU A 89 17.12 -44.13 -20.92
CA LEU A 89 18.46 -44.25 -20.34
C LEU A 89 19.24 -42.97 -20.62
N ILE A 90 19.79 -42.38 -19.57
CA ILE A 90 20.53 -41.13 -19.61
C ILE A 90 21.87 -41.33 -18.93
N ASN A 91 22.95 -40.99 -19.63
CA ASN A 91 24.31 -41.03 -19.11
C ASN A 91 24.71 -39.71 -18.43
N GLU A 92 25.64 -39.76 -17.50
CA GLU A 92 26.15 -38.60 -16.78
C GLU A 92 26.83 -37.60 -17.73
N SER A 93 27.49 -38.08 -18.79
CA SER A 93 28.12 -37.24 -19.81
C SER A 93 27.10 -36.39 -20.59
N TYR A 94 25.91 -36.94 -20.87
CA TYR A 94 24.82 -36.17 -21.48
C TYR A 94 24.33 -35.07 -20.54
N LEU A 95 24.22 -35.36 -19.23
CA LEU A 95 23.84 -34.36 -18.25
C LEU A 95 24.89 -33.26 -18.07
N ASP A 96 26.17 -33.57 -18.26
CA ASP A 96 27.26 -32.59 -18.23
C ASP A 96 27.19 -31.67 -19.46
N GLN A 97 27.01 -32.22 -20.67
CA GLN A 97 26.80 -31.43 -21.89
C GLN A 97 25.54 -30.56 -21.80
N LEU A 98 24.44 -31.14 -21.32
CA LEU A 98 23.20 -30.43 -21.06
C LEU A 98 23.41 -29.28 -20.07
N ALA A 99 24.23 -29.49 -19.04
CA ALA A 99 24.54 -28.44 -18.08
C ALA A 99 25.39 -27.32 -18.69
N GLU A 100 26.29 -27.61 -19.63
CA GLU A 100 27.04 -26.61 -20.40
C GLU A 100 26.10 -25.78 -21.27
N GLU A 101 25.20 -26.40 -22.04
CA GLU A 101 24.20 -25.70 -22.84
C GLU A 101 23.28 -24.80 -21.99
N ILE A 102 22.83 -25.33 -20.84
CA ILE A 102 22.00 -24.57 -19.90
C ILE A 102 22.80 -23.40 -19.31
N ASN A 103 24.09 -23.59 -19.02
CA ASN A 103 24.94 -22.53 -18.53
C ASN A 103 25.11 -21.42 -19.58
N ASP A 104 25.37 -21.77 -20.84
CA ASP A 104 25.50 -20.78 -21.92
C ASP A 104 24.22 -19.97 -22.09
N LYS A 105 23.07 -20.66 -22.12
CA LYS A 105 21.76 -20.01 -22.16
C LYS A 105 21.53 -19.13 -20.92
N LEU A 106 21.92 -19.60 -19.75
CA LEU A 106 21.81 -18.84 -18.49
C LEU A 106 22.69 -17.59 -18.48
N GLN A 107 23.90 -17.65 -19.04
CA GLN A 107 24.77 -16.48 -19.15
C GLN A 107 24.23 -15.47 -20.19
N GLU A 108 23.60 -15.95 -21.27
CA GLU A 108 23.00 -15.11 -22.29
C GLU A 108 21.75 -14.37 -21.78
N THR A 109 20.80 -15.09 -21.16
CA THR A 109 19.52 -14.54 -20.71
C THR A 109 19.57 -13.94 -19.30
N GLY A 110 20.52 -14.40 -18.49
CA GLY A 110 20.68 -14.05 -17.06
C GLY A 110 19.81 -14.87 -16.10
N GLN A 111 18.73 -15.49 -16.59
CA GLN A 111 17.84 -16.36 -15.81
C GLN A 111 17.24 -17.47 -16.68
N VAL A 112 17.00 -18.63 -16.08
CA VAL A 112 16.35 -19.78 -16.72
C VAL A 112 15.39 -20.45 -15.74
N THR A 113 14.21 -20.85 -16.20
CA THR A 113 13.23 -21.56 -15.37
C THR A 113 13.26 -23.07 -15.63
N ILE A 114 13.10 -23.87 -14.58
CA ILE A 114 13.01 -25.33 -14.67
C ILE A 114 11.83 -25.74 -15.56
N SER A 115 10.71 -25.02 -15.53
CA SER A 115 9.55 -25.31 -16.38
C SER A 115 9.84 -25.15 -17.88
N GLU A 116 10.66 -24.17 -18.26
CA GLU A 116 11.13 -24.04 -19.65
C GLU A 116 12.08 -25.18 -20.03
N LEU A 117 12.96 -25.58 -19.12
CA LEU A 117 13.87 -26.71 -19.32
C LEU A 117 13.12 -28.04 -19.46
N CYS A 118 12.09 -28.27 -18.65
CA CYS A 118 11.24 -29.47 -18.75
C CYS A 118 10.61 -29.58 -20.15
N LYS A 119 10.14 -28.46 -20.71
CA LYS A 119 9.52 -28.42 -22.05
C LYS A 119 10.55 -28.58 -23.16
N ALA A 120 11.73 -27.98 -23.01
CA ALA A 120 12.77 -28.02 -24.03
C ALA A 120 13.42 -29.41 -24.14
N TYR A 121 13.63 -30.06 -23.00
CA TYR A 121 14.39 -31.32 -22.93
C TYR A 121 13.52 -32.55 -22.69
N ASP A 122 12.21 -32.40 -22.48
CA ASP A 122 11.27 -33.50 -22.18
C ASP A 122 11.76 -34.37 -21.02
N LEU A 123 12.09 -33.73 -19.90
CA LEU A 123 12.57 -34.37 -18.67
C LEU A 123 11.78 -33.87 -17.46
N PRO A 124 11.54 -34.72 -16.44
CA PRO A 124 10.86 -34.32 -15.22
C PRO A 124 11.58 -33.19 -14.47
N GLY A 125 10.81 -32.25 -13.91
CA GLY A 125 11.38 -31.11 -13.18
C GLY A 125 12.20 -31.49 -11.97
N ASP A 126 11.74 -32.46 -11.17
CA ASP A 126 12.47 -32.93 -9.98
C ASP A 126 13.82 -33.57 -10.36
N PHE A 127 13.83 -34.30 -11.48
CA PHE A 127 15.05 -34.91 -12.02
C PHE A 127 16.04 -33.83 -12.46
N LEU A 128 15.58 -32.83 -13.22
CA LEU A 128 16.40 -31.70 -13.64
C LEU A 128 16.94 -30.92 -12.45
N ILE A 129 16.11 -30.63 -11.44
CA ILE A 129 16.57 -29.94 -10.22
C ILE A 129 17.68 -30.72 -9.55
N GLN A 130 17.53 -32.04 -9.39
CA GLN A 130 18.56 -32.87 -8.76
C GLN A 130 19.84 -32.94 -9.60
N ALA A 131 19.73 -33.11 -10.92
CA ALA A 131 20.85 -33.22 -11.84
C ALA A 131 21.64 -31.90 -11.94
N LEU A 132 20.93 -30.77 -12.03
CA LEU A 132 21.54 -29.44 -12.11
C LEU A 132 22.11 -29.02 -10.75
N SER A 133 21.46 -29.34 -9.63
CA SER A 133 21.96 -28.99 -8.29
C SER A 133 23.35 -29.56 -8.00
N ARG A 134 23.66 -30.76 -8.51
CA ARG A 134 25.00 -31.37 -8.39
C ARG A 134 26.07 -30.66 -9.22
N ARG A 135 25.66 -29.92 -10.25
CA ARG A 135 26.53 -29.25 -11.24
C ARG A 135 26.60 -27.73 -11.05
N LEU A 136 25.76 -27.17 -10.18
CA LEU A 136 25.83 -25.77 -9.75
C LEU A 136 27.18 -25.47 -9.09
N GLY A 137 27.79 -24.36 -9.48
CA GLY A 137 29.09 -23.92 -8.99
C GLY A 137 30.28 -24.59 -9.67
N ARG A 138 30.08 -25.70 -10.40
CA ARG A 138 31.13 -26.36 -11.19
C ARG A 138 31.00 -26.07 -12.67
N ILE A 139 29.90 -26.50 -13.28
CA ILE A 139 29.62 -26.31 -14.72
C ILE A 139 28.67 -25.12 -14.88
N ILE A 140 27.63 -25.06 -14.04
CA ILE A 140 26.62 -24.01 -14.09
C ILE A 140 27.01 -22.89 -13.12
N HIS A 141 27.37 -21.73 -13.66
CA HIS A 141 27.70 -20.53 -12.89
C HIS A 141 26.43 -19.72 -12.59
N GLY A 142 25.56 -20.30 -11.76
CA GLY A 142 24.30 -19.71 -11.32
C GLY A 142 23.95 -20.11 -9.89
N GLN A 143 22.91 -19.49 -9.36
CA GLN A 143 22.33 -19.81 -8.06
C GLN A 143 20.86 -20.18 -8.25
N LEU A 144 20.41 -21.21 -7.53
CA LEU A 144 18.99 -21.52 -7.39
C LEU A 144 18.37 -20.57 -6.38
N ASP A 145 17.17 -20.08 -6.67
CA ASP A 145 16.39 -19.36 -5.68
C ASP A 145 16.04 -20.29 -4.50
N GLN A 146 16.29 -19.81 -3.28
CA GLN A 146 15.97 -20.55 -2.06
C GLN A 146 14.46 -20.63 -1.82
N GLU A 147 13.71 -19.60 -2.24
CA GLU A 147 12.25 -19.56 -2.10
C GLU A 147 11.54 -20.19 -3.30
N ASN A 148 12.14 -20.12 -4.49
CA ASN A 148 11.59 -20.71 -5.72
C ASN A 148 12.60 -21.60 -6.45
N ARG A 149 12.69 -22.86 -6.02
CA ARG A 149 13.58 -23.89 -6.62
C ARG A 149 13.37 -24.11 -8.13
N GLY A 150 12.36 -23.49 -8.74
CA GLY A 150 12.10 -23.50 -10.17
C GLY A 150 12.89 -22.47 -10.99
N VAL A 151 13.73 -21.62 -10.40
CA VAL A 151 14.48 -20.58 -11.14
C VAL A 151 15.97 -20.60 -10.81
N ILE A 152 16.79 -20.55 -11.85
CA ILE A 152 18.25 -20.38 -11.78
C ILE A 152 18.58 -19.00 -12.32
N PHE A 153 19.37 -18.22 -11.58
CA PHE A 153 19.81 -16.89 -11.99
C PHE A 153 21.33 -16.73 -11.82
N THR A 154 21.90 -15.80 -12.58
CA THR A 154 23.30 -15.40 -12.44
C THR A 154 23.44 -14.28 -11.41
N GLU A 155 24.61 -14.20 -10.75
CA GLU A 155 24.93 -13.07 -9.86
C GLU A 155 24.94 -11.73 -10.62
N ALA A 156 25.37 -11.74 -11.89
CA ALA A 156 25.34 -10.58 -12.77
C ALA A 156 23.89 -10.10 -13.03
N PHE A 157 22.95 -11.03 -13.24
CA PHE A 157 21.55 -10.71 -13.41
C PHE A 157 20.96 -10.06 -12.15
N VAL A 158 21.18 -10.64 -10.98
CA VAL A 158 20.71 -10.09 -9.69
C VAL A 158 21.31 -8.71 -9.44
N SER A 159 22.62 -8.55 -9.66
CA SER A 159 23.32 -7.27 -9.50
C SER A 159 22.78 -6.18 -10.44
N ARG A 160 22.53 -6.54 -11.70
CA ARG A 160 21.91 -5.63 -12.70
C ARG A 160 20.49 -5.27 -12.29
N HIS A 161 19.70 -6.24 -11.84
CA HIS A 161 18.32 -6.02 -11.39
C HIS A 161 18.29 -5.09 -10.17
N ARG A 162 19.13 -5.35 -9.16
CA ARG A 162 19.32 -4.49 -7.99
C ARG A 162 19.76 -3.08 -8.37
N ALA A 163 20.67 -2.93 -9.33
CA ALA A 163 21.09 -1.62 -9.81
C ALA A 163 19.95 -0.85 -10.50
N ARG A 164 19.13 -1.53 -11.33
CA ARG A 164 17.93 -0.95 -11.97
C ARG A 164 16.91 -0.49 -10.93
N ILE A 165 16.59 -1.34 -9.96
CA ILE A 165 15.67 -1.00 -8.85
C ILE A 165 16.21 0.21 -8.10
N ARG A 166 17.47 0.17 -7.68
CA ARG A 166 18.11 1.28 -6.98
C ARG A 166 18.02 2.58 -7.79
N GLY A 167 18.37 2.54 -9.07
CA GLY A 167 18.32 3.71 -9.95
C GLY A 167 16.92 4.29 -10.06
N LEU A 168 15.92 3.43 -10.30
CA LEU A 168 14.52 3.83 -10.44
C LEU A 168 13.99 4.48 -9.16
N PHE A 169 14.09 3.79 -8.03
CA PHE A 169 13.51 4.25 -6.77
C PHE A 169 14.26 5.45 -6.16
N THR A 170 15.52 5.66 -6.53
CA THR A 170 16.26 6.89 -6.17
C THR A 170 15.70 8.12 -6.89
N ALA A 171 15.16 7.96 -8.10
CA ALA A 171 14.63 9.06 -8.90
C ALA A 171 13.17 9.44 -8.54
N ILE A 172 12.47 8.59 -7.77
CA ILE A 172 11.09 8.83 -7.39
C ILE A 172 11.02 9.93 -6.32
N THR A 173 10.31 11.01 -6.62
CA THR A 173 10.14 12.16 -5.73
C THR A 173 8.70 12.34 -5.23
N ARG A 174 7.78 11.47 -5.66
CA ARG A 174 6.36 11.50 -5.29
C ARG A 174 5.87 10.08 -4.96
N PRO A 175 4.83 9.92 -4.11
CA PRO A 175 4.23 8.63 -3.85
C PRO A 175 3.85 7.93 -5.15
N THR A 176 4.44 6.76 -5.42
CA THR A 176 4.28 6.06 -6.69
C THR A 176 3.87 4.61 -6.46
N PRO A 177 2.76 4.13 -7.07
CA PRO A 177 2.35 2.73 -6.99
C PRO A 177 3.40 1.80 -7.62
N ILE A 178 3.76 0.73 -6.90
CA ILE A 178 4.80 -0.21 -7.32
C ILE A 178 4.29 -1.10 -8.47
N SER A 179 3.01 -1.46 -8.48
CA SER A 179 2.38 -2.25 -9.56
C SER A 179 2.54 -1.61 -10.94
N ASN A 180 2.40 -0.29 -11.03
CA ASN A 180 2.64 0.46 -12.28
C ASN A 180 4.10 0.37 -12.75
N LEU A 181 5.05 0.30 -11.82
CA LEU A 181 6.49 0.20 -12.12
C LEU A 181 6.84 -1.23 -12.56
N ILE A 182 6.25 -2.24 -11.93
CA ILE A 182 6.42 -3.65 -12.31
C ILE A 182 6.00 -3.84 -13.77
N SER A 183 4.78 -3.44 -14.11
CA SER A 183 4.24 -3.61 -15.47
C SER A 183 5.00 -2.79 -16.51
N ARG A 184 5.43 -1.57 -16.18
CA ARG A 184 6.15 -0.69 -17.12
C ARG A 184 7.58 -1.16 -17.42
N TYR A 185 8.29 -1.67 -16.43
CA TYR A 185 9.72 -1.99 -16.55
C TYR A 185 10.02 -3.49 -16.59
N GLY A 186 8.98 -4.33 -16.55
CA GLY A 186 9.09 -5.79 -16.63
C GLY A 186 9.85 -6.38 -15.45
N PHE A 187 9.68 -5.84 -14.25
CA PHE A 187 10.31 -6.40 -13.06
C PHE A 187 9.59 -7.69 -12.63
N GLN A 188 10.33 -8.62 -12.05
CA GLN A 188 9.72 -9.76 -11.36
C GLN A 188 9.30 -9.31 -9.98
N GLU A 189 8.01 -9.50 -9.67
CA GLU A 189 7.37 -8.94 -8.47
C GLU A 189 8.05 -9.40 -7.17
N HIS A 190 8.30 -10.71 -7.03
CA HIS A 190 8.93 -11.28 -5.85
C HIS A 190 10.36 -10.75 -5.62
N LEU A 191 11.19 -10.77 -6.66
CA LEU A 191 12.55 -10.25 -6.60
C LEU A 191 12.58 -8.74 -6.31
N LEU A 192 11.65 -7.99 -6.91
CA LEU A 192 11.53 -6.55 -6.69
C LEU A 192 11.25 -6.23 -5.22
N TYR A 193 10.25 -6.86 -4.61
CA TYR A 193 9.91 -6.59 -3.21
C TYR A 193 11.02 -6.97 -2.25
N SER A 194 11.66 -8.13 -2.46
CA SER A 194 12.78 -8.59 -1.64
C SER A 194 13.95 -7.59 -1.69
N VAL A 195 14.37 -7.19 -2.88
CA VAL A 195 15.47 -6.24 -3.08
C VAL A 195 15.10 -4.84 -2.59
N LEU A 196 13.86 -4.39 -2.83
CA LEU A 196 13.40 -3.07 -2.39
C LEU A 196 13.37 -2.97 -0.87
N GLU A 197 12.81 -3.97 -0.18
CA GLU A 197 12.79 -4.03 1.28
C GLU A 197 14.21 -4.05 1.84
N GLU A 198 15.12 -4.84 1.27
CA GLU A 198 16.53 -4.84 1.68
C GLU A 198 17.17 -3.46 1.51
N LEU A 199 16.96 -2.79 0.38
CA LEU A 199 17.52 -1.47 0.10
C LEU A 199 16.95 -0.37 1.02
N VAL A 200 15.69 -0.49 1.43
CA VAL A 200 15.05 0.41 2.40
C VAL A 200 15.55 0.13 3.82
N ASN A 201 15.61 -1.14 4.23
CA ASN A 201 16.06 -1.55 5.56
C ASN A 201 17.55 -1.24 5.81
N THR A 202 18.39 -1.40 4.78
CA THR A 202 19.79 -0.99 4.81
C THR A 202 19.97 0.54 4.73
N GLY A 203 18.88 1.29 4.50
CA GLY A 203 18.88 2.74 4.43
C GLY A 203 19.52 3.30 3.16
N ARG A 204 19.79 2.46 2.14
CA ARG A 204 20.35 2.88 0.85
C ARG A 204 19.34 3.67 0.01
N LEU A 205 18.06 3.28 0.10
CA LEU A 205 16.92 4.03 -0.41
C LEU A 205 16.24 4.75 0.76
N LYS A 206 15.96 6.03 0.57
CA LYS A 206 15.30 6.89 1.57
C LYS A 206 13.83 7.02 1.23
N GLY A 207 13.03 6.14 1.80
CA GLY A 207 11.59 6.10 1.63
C GLY A 207 10.97 4.92 2.35
N THR A 208 9.66 4.86 2.37
CA THR A 208 8.89 3.78 3.00
C THR A 208 7.95 3.15 1.98
N VAL A 209 7.74 1.84 2.09
CA VAL A 209 6.74 1.12 1.30
C VAL A 209 5.49 0.99 2.16
N VAL A 210 4.39 1.58 1.70
CA VAL A 210 3.09 1.55 2.35
C VAL A 210 2.18 0.60 1.57
N GLY A 211 1.42 -0.26 2.26
CA GLY A 211 0.52 -1.23 1.60
C GLY A 211 1.08 -2.65 1.43
N GLY A 212 2.26 -2.94 2.02
CA GLY A 212 2.84 -4.30 2.05
C GLY A 212 3.30 -4.80 0.67
N ARG A 213 3.36 -6.13 0.50
CA ARG A 213 3.69 -6.82 -0.77
C ARG A 213 2.44 -7.14 -1.60
N GLN A 214 1.50 -6.21 -1.69
CA GLN A 214 0.24 -6.39 -2.44
C GLN A 214 0.14 -5.37 -3.57
N ASP A 215 -0.83 -5.55 -4.47
CA ASP A 215 -1.09 -4.66 -5.62
C ASP A 215 -1.33 -3.19 -5.26
N LYS A 216 -1.63 -2.91 -3.97
CA LYS A 216 -1.78 -1.56 -3.41
C LYS A 216 -0.50 -0.97 -2.82
N ALA A 217 0.65 -1.60 -3.05
CA ALA A 217 1.92 -1.11 -2.54
C ALA A 217 2.32 0.22 -3.19
N VAL A 218 2.61 1.22 -2.36
CA VAL A 218 3.05 2.56 -2.78
C VAL A 218 4.38 2.86 -2.12
N PHE A 219 5.36 3.24 -2.93
CA PHE A 219 6.61 3.77 -2.41
C PHE A 219 6.48 5.27 -2.14
N VAL A 220 6.72 5.67 -0.90
CA VAL A 220 6.70 7.07 -0.43
C VAL A 220 8.13 7.52 -0.14
N PRO A 221 8.73 8.36 -0.99
CA PRO A 221 10.10 8.86 -0.77
C PRO A 221 10.20 9.78 0.46
N ASP A 222 11.31 9.71 1.19
CA ASP A 222 11.54 10.59 2.36
C ASP A 222 11.59 12.07 1.96
N ILE A 223 12.12 12.37 0.76
CA ILE A 223 12.18 13.74 0.25
C ILE A 223 10.77 14.35 0.15
N TYR A 224 9.78 13.55 -0.27
CA TYR A 224 8.40 13.99 -0.37
C TYR A 224 7.84 14.37 1.01
N ALA A 225 7.99 13.48 2.00
CA ALA A 225 7.52 13.72 3.37
C ALA A 225 8.25 14.91 4.04
N ARG A 226 9.54 15.08 3.75
CA ARG A 226 10.32 16.24 4.21
C ARG A 226 9.86 17.54 3.55
N THR A 227 9.61 17.55 2.25
CA THR A 227 9.13 18.74 1.54
C THR A 227 7.74 19.16 2.05
N GLN A 228 6.83 18.21 2.26
CA GLN A 228 5.52 18.48 2.89
C GLN A 228 5.71 19.11 4.27
N SER A 229 6.53 18.47 5.12
CA SER A 229 6.85 18.93 6.48
C SER A 229 7.41 20.34 6.50
N ASN A 230 8.43 20.59 5.67
CA ASN A 230 9.12 21.87 5.62
C ASN A 230 8.22 22.99 5.09
N TRP A 231 7.35 22.69 4.12
CA TRP A 231 6.37 23.66 3.63
C TRP A 231 5.40 24.05 4.76
N VAL A 232 4.88 23.07 5.49
CA VAL A 232 3.92 23.32 6.59
C VAL A 232 4.56 24.16 7.69
N ASP A 233 5.79 23.85 8.08
CA ASP A 233 6.51 24.61 9.10
C ASP A 233 6.81 26.03 8.65
N SER A 234 7.28 26.19 7.40
CA SER A 234 7.64 27.51 6.85
C SER A 234 6.40 28.39 6.69
N PHE A 235 5.31 27.82 6.18
CA PHE A 235 4.05 28.54 6.01
C PHE A 235 3.46 28.97 7.34
N PHE A 236 3.40 28.06 8.32
CA PHE A 236 2.87 28.39 9.64
C PHE A 236 3.72 29.44 10.35
N LYS A 237 5.05 29.32 10.29
CA LYS A 237 5.96 30.30 10.90
C LYS A 237 5.86 31.70 10.27
N GLN A 238 5.54 31.79 8.99
CA GLN A 238 5.44 33.06 8.29
C GLN A 238 4.07 33.73 8.46
N ASN A 239 2.99 32.95 8.45
CA ASN A 239 1.63 33.49 8.38
C ASN A 239 0.83 33.34 9.68
N GLY A 240 1.26 32.46 10.60
CA GLY A 240 0.55 32.21 11.87
C GLY A 240 -0.74 31.38 11.73
N TYR A 241 -1.07 30.87 10.55
CA TYR A 241 -2.24 30.02 10.31
C TYR A 241 -1.96 28.90 9.30
N LEU A 242 -2.84 27.90 9.22
CA LEU A 242 -2.81 26.82 8.22
C LEU A 242 -4.20 26.50 7.71
N GLU A 243 -4.37 26.49 6.39
CA GLU A 243 -5.60 26.05 5.71
C GLU A 243 -5.63 24.53 5.57
N PHE A 244 -6.78 23.92 5.86
CA PHE A 244 -6.94 22.48 5.66
C PHE A 244 -6.94 22.10 4.18
N ASP A 245 -7.48 22.94 3.30
CA ASP A 245 -7.43 22.72 1.85
C ASP A 245 -5.99 22.68 1.31
N ALA A 246 -5.12 23.57 1.76
CA ALA A 246 -3.71 23.57 1.36
C ALA A 246 -3.01 22.27 1.80
N LEU A 247 -3.36 21.74 2.98
CA LEU A 247 -2.84 20.46 3.48
C LEU A 247 -3.38 19.26 2.68
N TYR A 248 -4.66 19.28 2.28
CA TYR A 248 -5.21 18.27 1.36
C TYR A 248 -4.50 18.28 0.01
N ARG A 249 -4.27 19.47 -0.58
CA ARG A 249 -3.54 19.63 -1.84
C ARG A 249 -2.08 19.17 -1.76
N LEU A 250 -1.48 19.26 -0.58
CA LEU A 250 -0.16 18.69 -0.32
C LEU A 250 -0.15 17.17 -0.20
N GLY A 251 -1.32 16.51 -0.10
CA GLY A 251 -1.42 15.06 0.05
C GLY A 251 -1.40 14.60 1.51
N ILE A 252 -1.85 15.44 2.45
CA ILE A 252 -2.09 15.07 3.85
C ILE A 252 -3.59 14.76 4.00
N PRO A 253 -3.98 13.49 4.21
CA PRO A 253 -5.39 13.09 4.24
C PRO A 253 -6.12 13.46 5.52
N ASP A 254 -5.41 13.64 6.65
CA ASP A 254 -5.96 14.12 7.92
C ASP A 254 -5.20 15.35 8.41
N PRO A 255 -5.57 16.56 7.94
CA PRO A 255 -4.93 17.81 8.34
C PRO A 255 -4.95 18.05 9.84
N ALA A 256 -6.11 17.86 10.49
CA ALA A 256 -6.29 18.17 11.90
C ALA A 256 -5.45 17.24 12.80
N GLY A 257 -5.47 15.93 12.55
CA GLY A 257 -4.63 14.98 13.26
C GLY A 257 -3.14 15.20 13.00
N TYR A 258 -2.76 15.51 11.76
CA TYR A 258 -1.38 15.84 11.40
C TYR A 258 -0.86 17.05 12.17
N ILE A 259 -1.61 18.16 12.19
CA ILE A 259 -1.25 19.39 12.91
C ILE A 259 -1.12 19.11 14.42
N ARG A 260 -2.10 18.44 15.04
CA ARG A 260 -2.06 18.09 16.48
C ARG A 260 -0.84 17.24 16.84
N LYS A 261 -0.46 16.30 15.97
CA LYS A 261 0.72 15.45 16.18
C LYS A 261 2.02 16.24 16.05
N ARG A 262 2.05 17.21 15.13
CA ARG A 262 3.25 18.02 14.80
C ARG A 262 3.49 19.14 15.80
N TYR A 263 2.45 19.87 16.19
CA TYR A 263 2.54 21.06 17.06
C TYR A 263 1.96 20.80 18.46
N LYS A 264 2.42 19.75 19.15
CA LYS A 264 1.87 19.33 20.45
C LYS A 264 1.99 20.39 21.57
N SER A 265 3.00 21.25 21.48
CA SER A 265 3.30 22.27 22.48
C SER A 265 2.69 23.63 22.17
N THR A 266 2.16 23.83 20.96
CA THR A 266 1.65 25.12 20.51
C THR A 266 0.14 25.14 20.70
N GLN A 267 -0.38 26.19 21.35
CA GLN A 267 -1.82 26.41 21.40
C GLN A 267 -2.29 26.88 20.03
N LEU A 268 -3.14 26.06 19.41
CA LEU A 268 -3.73 26.32 18.09
C LEU A 268 -5.24 26.25 18.24
N LEU A 269 -5.93 27.25 17.70
CA LEU A 269 -7.38 27.23 17.61
C LEU A 269 -7.76 26.57 16.27
N PHE A 270 -8.43 25.42 16.36
CA PHE A 270 -8.95 24.71 15.20
C PHE A 270 -10.32 25.30 14.85
N LEU A 271 -10.40 25.89 13.66
CA LEU A 271 -11.63 26.38 13.06
C LEU A 271 -12.17 25.29 12.12
N ARG A 272 -13.14 25.63 11.28
CA ARG A 272 -13.78 24.68 10.37
C ARG A 272 -12.92 24.41 9.14
N ALA A 273 -12.36 25.44 8.51
CA ALA A 273 -11.56 25.31 7.28
C ALA A 273 -10.05 25.53 7.50
N ALA A 274 -9.65 26.04 8.66
CA ALA A 274 -8.28 26.37 8.97
C ALA A 274 -7.97 26.16 10.47
N CYS A 275 -6.69 26.26 10.83
CA CYS A 275 -6.29 26.51 12.21
C CYS A 275 -5.46 27.79 12.29
N VAL A 276 -5.64 28.53 13.38
CA VAL A 276 -4.90 29.77 13.66
C VAL A 276 -4.03 29.58 14.90
N GLY A 277 -2.86 30.20 14.89
CA GLY A 277 -1.96 30.30 16.03
C GLY A 277 -2.44 31.33 17.04
N GLN A 278 -1.90 31.21 18.27
CA GLN A 278 -2.25 32.10 19.38
C GLN A 278 -1.98 33.58 19.06
N GLU A 279 -0.94 33.89 18.28
CA GLU A 279 -0.60 35.28 17.92
C GLU A 279 -1.75 36.02 17.22
N ILE A 280 -2.47 35.34 16.32
CA ILE A 280 -3.64 35.90 15.63
C ILE A 280 -4.80 36.09 16.61
N VAL A 281 -4.98 35.14 17.53
CA VAL A 281 -6.02 35.21 18.57
C VAL A 281 -5.78 36.41 19.48
N ASP A 282 -4.54 36.58 19.95
CA ASP A 282 -4.12 37.69 20.82
C ASP A 282 -4.27 39.05 20.11
N GLN A 283 -3.93 39.12 18.82
CA GLN A 283 -4.09 40.33 18.02
C GLN A 283 -5.57 40.75 17.90
N VAL A 284 -6.46 39.78 17.67
CA VAL A 284 -7.90 40.03 17.61
C VAL A 284 -8.42 40.43 19.00
N GLU A 285 -7.99 39.75 20.06
CA GLU A 285 -8.37 40.09 21.44
C GLU A 285 -7.99 41.53 21.79
N ALA A 286 -6.75 41.93 21.53
CA ALA A 286 -6.28 43.30 21.78
C ALA A 286 -7.07 44.34 20.98
N SER A 287 -7.36 44.07 19.70
CA SER A 287 -8.10 45.01 18.84
C SER A 287 -9.57 45.15 19.25
N VAL A 288 -10.18 44.04 19.69
CA VAL A 288 -11.55 44.04 20.22
C VAL A 288 -11.61 44.78 21.57
N GLU A 289 -10.66 44.54 22.47
CA GLU A 289 -10.58 45.23 23.75
C GLU A 289 -10.38 46.75 23.56
N GLU A 290 -9.51 47.15 22.64
CA GLU A 290 -9.29 48.56 22.28
C GLU A 290 -10.60 49.20 21.80
N ALA A 291 -11.28 48.59 20.83
CA ALA A 291 -12.54 49.12 20.28
C ALA A 291 -13.64 49.25 21.34
N ILE A 292 -13.73 48.30 22.27
CA ILE A 292 -14.68 48.35 23.39
C ILE A 292 -14.31 49.48 24.36
N SER A 293 -13.03 49.59 24.72
CA SER A 293 -12.55 50.59 25.68
C SER A 293 -12.73 52.02 25.16
N SER A 294 -12.49 52.25 23.86
CA SER A 294 -12.58 53.54 23.19
C SER A 294 -14.01 53.94 22.82
N GLY A 295 -14.99 53.04 22.99
CA GLY A 295 -16.38 53.31 22.61
C GLY A 295 -16.60 53.34 21.09
N ASN A 296 -15.91 52.48 20.34
CA ASN A 296 -16.01 52.35 18.89
C ASN A 296 -16.59 50.99 18.46
N TRP A 297 -16.49 50.68 17.18
CA TRP A 297 -16.77 49.39 16.56
C TRP A 297 -15.58 48.92 15.73
N ILE A 298 -15.48 47.61 15.49
CA ILE A 298 -14.45 47.02 14.63
C ILE A 298 -15.00 45.82 13.86
N ASP A 299 -14.65 45.71 12.58
CA ASP A 299 -14.84 44.49 11.80
C ASP A 299 -13.57 43.64 11.86
N VAL A 300 -13.65 42.51 12.56
CA VAL A 300 -12.53 41.61 12.80
C VAL A 300 -12.08 40.92 11.52
N ALA A 301 -12.95 40.78 10.51
CA ALA A 301 -12.58 40.19 9.23
C ALA A 301 -11.49 41.01 8.50
N THR A 302 -11.36 42.31 8.79
CA THR A 302 -10.33 43.18 8.20
C THR A 302 -8.91 42.92 8.73
N LEU A 303 -8.80 42.31 9.91
CA LEU A 303 -7.53 41.99 10.56
C LEU A 303 -7.04 40.58 10.24
N LEU A 304 -7.92 39.76 9.67
CA LEU A 304 -7.71 38.34 9.48
C LEU A 304 -7.35 38.02 8.03
N PRO A 305 -6.63 36.90 7.79
CA PRO A 305 -6.37 36.42 6.44
C PRO A 305 -7.67 36.21 5.66
N SER A 306 -7.69 36.64 4.40
CA SER A 306 -8.86 36.52 3.51
C SER A 306 -9.26 35.06 3.20
N SER A 307 -8.44 34.09 3.60
CA SER A 307 -8.75 32.67 3.45
C SER A 307 -9.67 32.12 4.56
N LEU A 308 -9.87 32.86 5.65
CA LEU A 308 -10.82 32.48 6.69
C LEU A 308 -12.25 32.79 6.24
N SER A 309 -13.14 31.82 6.38
CA SER A 309 -14.56 32.02 6.08
C SER A 309 -15.24 32.85 7.18
N VAL A 310 -16.39 33.44 6.86
CA VAL A 310 -17.20 34.19 7.86
C VAL A 310 -17.54 33.32 9.08
N GLU A 311 -17.79 32.03 8.87
CA GLU A 311 -18.01 31.06 9.96
C GLU A 311 -16.75 30.88 10.84
N ASP A 312 -15.57 30.80 10.23
CA ASP A 312 -14.29 30.68 10.94
C ASP A 312 -14.00 31.94 11.78
N VAL A 313 -14.28 33.13 11.22
CA VAL A 313 -14.17 34.41 11.94
C VAL A 313 -15.14 34.45 13.12
N GLY A 314 -16.38 34.00 12.95
CA GLY A 314 -17.36 33.91 14.02
C GLY A 314 -16.94 32.97 15.16
N ILE A 315 -16.36 31.81 14.83
CA ILE A 315 -15.83 30.87 15.84
C ILE A 315 -14.67 31.52 16.62
N LEU A 316 -13.75 32.18 15.92
CA LEU A 316 -12.63 32.89 16.53
C LEU A 316 -13.13 34.00 17.47
N LEU A 317 -14.09 34.80 17.00
CA LEU A 317 -14.65 35.90 17.76
C LEU A 317 -15.41 35.41 19.00
N GLN A 318 -16.19 34.33 18.90
CA GLN A 318 -16.82 33.71 20.06
C GLN A 318 -15.80 33.26 21.12
N GLN A 319 -14.65 32.74 20.69
CA GLN A 319 -13.60 32.33 21.60
C GLN A 319 -12.97 33.53 22.31
N VAL A 320 -12.64 34.58 21.56
CA VAL A 320 -12.10 35.85 22.10
C VAL A 320 -13.10 36.49 23.07
N MET A 321 -14.38 36.56 22.69
CA MET A 321 -15.44 37.09 23.53
C MET A 321 -15.62 36.31 24.83
N ARG A 322 -15.48 34.97 24.83
CA ARG A 322 -15.53 34.19 26.07
C ARG A 322 -14.41 34.57 27.05
N THR A 323 -13.24 34.94 26.54
CA THR A 323 -12.11 35.41 27.37
C THR A 323 -12.40 36.80 27.94
N LEU A 324 -12.93 37.71 27.11
CA LEU A 324 -13.23 39.10 27.46
C LEU A 324 -14.50 39.30 28.32
N ASN A 325 -15.49 38.41 28.21
CA ASN A 325 -16.82 38.47 28.85
C ASN A 325 -16.81 38.47 30.39
N LYS A 326 -15.65 38.56 31.03
CA LYS A 326 -15.57 38.86 32.46
C LYS A 326 -15.87 40.33 32.77
N ASN A 327 -15.76 41.27 31.81
CA ASN A 327 -15.83 42.72 32.11
C ASN A 327 -16.51 43.66 31.07
N SER A 328 -17.00 43.20 29.91
CA SER A 328 -17.33 44.12 28.79
C SER A 328 -18.77 44.08 28.26
N SER A 329 -19.37 45.26 28.12
CA SER A 329 -20.64 45.56 27.46
C SER A 329 -20.46 45.74 25.94
N SER A 330 -20.42 44.63 25.20
CA SER A 330 -20.24 44.62 23.74
C SER A 330 -21.22 43.69 23.04
N LEU A 331 -21.67 44.08 21.86
CA LEU A 331 -22.57 43.31 21.00
C LEU A 331 -21.84 42.88 19.72
N VAL A 332 -22.07 41.64 19.30
CA VAL A 332 -21.53 41.08 18.05
C VAL A 332 -22.62 41.11 16.98
N PHE A 333 -22.32 41.68 15.82
CA PHE A 333 -23.18 41.73 14.65
C PHE A 333 -22.56 40.97 13.49
N SER A 334 -23.40 40.27 12.72
CA SER A 334 -23.00 39.56 11.49
C SER A 334 -21.78 38.65 11.65
N ASP A 335 -21.62 38.07 12.83
CA ASP A 335 -20.53 37.15 13.23
C ASP A 335 -19.10 37.70 13.11
N THR A 336 -18.92 38.95 12.70
CA THR A 336 -17.62 39.55 12.32
C THR A 336 -17.39 40.91 12.95
N ILE A 337 -18.46 41.65 13.23
CA ILE A 337 -18.40 43.02 13.71
C ILE A 337 -18.64 43.05 15.21
N VAL A 338 -17.75 43.70 15.96
CA VAL A 338 -17.94 44.00 17.36
C VAL A 338 -18.29 45.47 17.52
N VAL A 339 -19.33 45.75 18.29
CA VAL A 339 -19.76 47.12 18.61
C VAL A 339 -19.84 47.28 20.13
N SER A 340 -19.23 48.34 20.64
CA SER A 340 -19.36 48.70 22.06
C SER A 340 -20.74 49.27 22.37
N GLU A 341 -21.29 48.98 23.56
CA GLU A 341 -22.56 49.61 23.98
C GLU A 341 -22.44 51.13 24.09
N LYS A 342 -21.26 51.66 24.45
CA LYS A 342 -20.99 53.10 24.47
C LYS A 342 -21.18 53.74 23.10
N PHE A 343 -20.69 53.08 22.04
CA PHE A 343 -20.89 53.54 20.67
C PHE A 343 -22.39 53.57 20.32
N LEU A 344 -23.13 52.52 20.69
CA LEU A 344 -24.57 52.45 20.44
C LEU A 344 -25.34 53.53 21.20
N SER A 345 -25.00 53.81 22.46
CA SER A 345 -25.61 54.90 23.21
C SER A 345 -25.32 56.26 22.57
N SER A 346 -24.06 56.53 22.16
CA SER A 346 -23.72 57.79 21.49
C SER A 346 -24.45 57.94 20.15
N CYS A 347 -24.63 56.85 19.40
CA CYS A 347 -25.44 56.85 18.19
C CYS A 347 -26.92 57.12 18.48
N ALA A 348 -27.48 56.51 19.54
CA ALA A 348 -28.87 56.74 19.96
C ALA A 348 -29.10 58.19 20.41
N ASP A 349 -28.14 58.78 21.11
CA ASP A 349 -28.19 60.16 21.60
C ASP A 349 -28.29 61.18 20.45
N LEU A 350 -27.68 60.92 19.29
CA LEU A 350 -27.83 61.78 18.10
C LEU A 350 -29.28 61.91 17.61
N PHE A 351 -30.11 60.92 17.91
CA PHE A 351 -31.53 60.93 17.54
C PHE A 351 -32.44 61.42 18.67
N SER A 352 -31.92 61.69 19.87
CA SER A 352 -32.71 62.11 21.05
C SER A 352 -33.59 63.34 20.75
N ASP A 353 -33.01 64.41 20.22
CA ASP A 353 -33.75 65.63 19.87
C ASP A 353 -34.83 65.36 18.82
N MET A 354 -34.52 64.53 17.81
CA MET A 354 -35.49 64.17 16.77
C MET A 354 -36.62 63.30 17.32
N MET A 355 -36.29 62.36 18.22
CA MET A 355 -37.28 61.54 18.92
C MET A 355 -38.18 62.41 19.79
N GLN A 356 -37.62 63.37 20.53
CA GLN A 356 -38.38 64.30 21.35
C GLN A 356 -39.31 65.18 20.51
N GLN A 357 -38.82 65.74 19.40
CA GLN A 357 -39.66 66.51 18.47
C GLN A 357 -40.78 65.68 17.84
N LYS A 358 -40.49 64.42 17.46
CA LYS A 358 -41.52 63.51 16.93
C LYS A 358 -42.54 63.12 18.00
N ALA A 359 -42.11 62.81 19.22
CA ALA A 359 -42.99 62.51 20.35
C ALA A 359 -43.89 63.70 20.69
N GLU A 360 -43.35 64.93 20.73
CA GLU A 360 -44.14 66.15 20.94
C GLU A 360 -45.14 66.40 19.81
N LYS A 361 -44.74 66.15 18.55
CA LYS A 361 -45.62 66.30 17.38
C LYS A 361 -46.74 65.26 17.38
N GLU A 362 -46.44 64.04 17.79
CA GLU A 362 -47.42 62.96 17.92
C GLU A 362 -48.40 63.22 19.08
N MET A 363 -47.91 63.70 20.23
CA MET A 363 -48.74 64.16 21.34
C MET A 363 -49.71 65.27 20.92
N LYS A 364 -49.27 66.22 20.08
CA LYS A 364 -50.12 67.32 19.59
C LYS A 364 -51.14 66.85 18.55
N ASN A 365 -50.82 65.85 17.75
CA ASN A 365 -51.70 65.34 16.70
C ASN A 365 -52.69 64.28 17.18
N ASN A 366 -52.44 63.64 18.33
CA ASN A 366 -53.27 62.54 18.81
C ASN A 366 -53.45 62.61 20.35
N PRO A 367 -54.29 63.52 20.86
CA PRO A 367 -54.48 63.70 22.31
C PRO A 367 -55.20 62.54 23.01
N VAL A 368 -55.62 61.50 22.30
CA VAL A 368 -56.50 60.43 22.80
C VAL A 368 -55.75 59.27 23.49
N ASN A 369 -54.43 59.18 23.35
CA ASN A 369 -53.61 58.13 23.99
C ASN A 369 -52.68 58.64 25.09
N LEU A 370 -53.01 59.78 25.71
CA LEU A 370 -52.33 60.26 26.90
C LEU A 370 -52.88 59.53 28.11
N ILE A 371 -52.25 58.41 28.50
CA ILE A 371 -52.39 57.89 29.86
C ILE A 371 -51.58 58.84 30.74
N THR A 372 -52.26 59.70 31.50
CA THR A 372 -51.59 60.57 32.46
C THR A 372 -51.14 59.77 33.68
N GLU A 373 -50.17 60.28 34.46
CA GLU A 373 -49.81 59.66 35.75
C GLU A 373 -51.01 59.56 36.71
N GLU A 374 -52.04 60.40 36.55
CA GLU A 374 -53.30 60.27 37.29
C GLU A 374 -54.15 59.09 36.82
N ASP A 375 -54.16 58.77 35.52
CA ASP A 375 -54.86 57.60 34.96
C ASP A 375 -54.22 56.28 35.39
N LEU A 376 -52.88 56.23 35.50
CA LEU A 376 -52.14 55.09 36.06
C LEU A 376 -52.41 54.91 37.56
N LYS A 377 -52.52 56.01 38.33
CA LYS A 377 -52.90 55.95 39.75
C LYS A 377 -54.35 55.51 39.93
N GLN A 378 -55.29 55.96 39.10
CA GLN A 378 -56.68 55.49 39.15
C GLN A 378 -56.81 54.00 38.74
N ALA A 379 -56.04 53.54 37.75
CA ALA A 379 -55.98 52.13 37.38
C ALA A 379 -55.46 51.24 38.53
N SER A 380 -54.41 51.67 39.23
CA SER A 380 -53.87 50.96 40.41
C SER A 380 -54.82 50.96 41.63
N GLY A 381 -55.64 52.00 41.80
CA GLY A 381 -56.68 52.08 42.84
C GLY A 381 -57.89 51.15 42.58
N LEU A 382 -58.23 50.94 41.30
CA LEU A 382 -59.27 50.02 40.87
C LEU A 382 -58.82 48.55 40.98
N GLU A 383 -57.55 48.23 40.66
CA GLU A 383 -57.00 46.87 40.84
C GLU A 383 -56.95 46.43 42.31
N ASN A 384 -56.58 47.33 43.23
CA ASN A 384 -56.58 47.05 44.68
C ASN A 384 -57.99 46.83 45.26
N SER A 385 -59.03 47.40 44.64
CA SER A 385 -60.43 47.19 45.04
C SER A 385 -60.99 45.83 44.58
N TYR A 386 -60.47 45.29 43.46
CA TYR A 386 -60.83 43.95 42.97
C TYR A 386 -60.04 42.83 43.66
N ALA A 387 -58.78 43.06 44.04
CA ALA A 387 -57.97 42.11 44.81
C ALA A 387 -58.57 41.83 46.20
N ASN A 388 -58.97 42.88 46.94
CA ASN A 388 -59.59 42.75 48.27
C ASN A 388 -60.95 42.01 48.29
N LYS A 389 -61.69 42.00 47.17
CA LYS A 389 -62.94 41.21 47.05
C LYS A 389 -62.67 39.74 46.72
N LYS A 390 -61.53 39.42 46.11
CA LYS A 390 -61.15 38.05 45.74
C LYS A 390 -60.64 37.27 46.96
N ASP A 391 -59.85 37.92 47.82
CA ASP A 391 -59.32 37.30 49.05
C ASP A 391 -60.42 36.95 50.07
N LYS A 392 -61.46 37.80 50.22
CA LYS A 392 -62.61 37.50 51.10
C LYS A 392 -63.47 36.32 50.61
N LYS A 393 -63.41 35.97 49.32
CA LYS A 393 -64.17 34.85 48.73
C LYS A 393 -63.39 33.53 48.82
N ASP A 394 -62.06 33.58 48.75
CA ASP A 394 -61.20 32.38 48.90
C ASP A 394 -60.95 31.99 50.36
N GLU A 395 -60.96 32.93 51.33
CA GLU A 395 -60.93 32.57 52.77
C GLU A 395 -62.21 31.83 53.23
N ARG A 396 -63.37 32.10 52.62
CA ARG A 396 -64.62 31.38 52.93
C ARG A 396 -64.66 29.97 52.34
N ARG A 397 -63.87 29.66 51.30
CA ARG A 397 -63.79 28.32 50.69
C ARG A 397 -62.80 27.39 51.37
N LYS A 398 -61.79 27.91 52.09
CA LYS A 398 -60.81 27.10 52.85
C LYS A 398 -61.24 26.68 54.26
N LYS A 399 -62.43 27.09 54.73
CA LYS A 399 -63.02 26.63 56.01
C LYS A 399 -64.14 25.59 55.84
N ALA A 400 -64.34 25.09 54.61
CA ALA A 400 -65.29 24.04 54.30
C ALA A 400 -64.65 23.01 53.35
N THR A 401 -63.47 22.51 53.72
CA THR A 401 -62.92 21.23 53.21
C THR A 401 -61.96 20.67 54.24
#